data_AF-A0A7X5L7S9-F1
#
_entry.id   AF-A0A7X5L7S9-F1
#
_cell.length_a   1.000
_cell.length_b   1.000
_cell.length_c   1.000
_cell.angle_alpha   90.00
_cell.angle_beta   90.00
_cell.angle_gamma   90.00
#
_symmetry.space_group_name_H-M   'P 1'
#
loop_
_entity.id
_entity.type
_entity.pdbx_description
1 polymer ?
#
loop_
_entity_poly.entity_id
_entity_poly.type
_entity_poly.pdbx_seq_one_letter_code
_entity_poly.pdbx_strand_id
1 'polypeptide(L)'
;MGINGIGTAGYQAAGYTTKRTQQIAAGKSFAEQVNNVSGAKPHTSIVYMKTDDMLYSGGNGTGLSFYIKYAEGSTEDDPTVIAKGVDENGNEFEQTIHINKINPRNASLVEMTALESYMGVDKNGGLTSLPPETGMMGLHDRTNFMDMFQKQISDMKLLSQKKAAAYYQYSMQAYWDFMNKK
;
A
#
# COMPACT_ATOMS: atom_id res chain seq x y z
N MET A 1 -69.40 -37.30 -32.25
CA MET A 1 -69.33 -38.41 -31.27
C MET A 1 -68.22 -38.09 -30.28
N GLY A 2 -68.55 -38.07 -28.99
CA GLY A 2 -67.64 -37.67 -27.93
C GLY A 2 -66.71 -38.80 -27.49
N ILE A 3 -65.62 -38.41 -26.85
CA ILE A 3 -64.92 -39.20 -25.83
C ILE A 3 -64.15 -38.22 -24.94
N ASN A 4 -64.58 -38.17 -23.68
CA ASN A 4 -63.81 -37.65 -22.55
C ASN A 4 -62.72 -38.67 -22.22
N GLY A 5 -61.50 -38.20 -21.96
CA GLY A 5 -60.42 -38.96 -21.34
C GLY A 5 -59.76 -38.09 -20.28
N ILE A 6 -60.12 -38.34 -19.02
CA ILE A 6 -59.61 -37.70 -17.81
C ILE A 6 -58.21 -38.27 -17.51
N GLY A 7 -57.24 -37.41 -17.21
CA GLY A 7 -55.93 -37.85 -16.75
C GLY A 7 -54.99 -36.72 -16.32
N THR A 8 -54.95 -36.51 -15.00
CA THR A 8 -53.81 -36.05 -14.18
C THR A 8 -53.39 -34.57 -14.19
N ALA A 9 -53.71 -33.95 -13.05
CA ALA A 9 -53.06 -32.87 -12.32
C ALA A 9 -51.75 -32.28 -12.86
N GLY A 10 -51.72 -30.95 -12.99
CA GLY A 10 -50.51 -30.17 -13.18
C GLY A 10 -50.82 -28.69 -13.38
N TYR A 11 -50.80 -27.97 -12.26
CA TYR A 11 -50.80 -26.53 -12.03
C TYR A 11 -50.56 -25.57 -13.23
N GLN A 12 -51.35 -24.50 -13.22
CA GLN A 12 -51.39 -23.40 -14.20
C GLN A 12 -50.02 -22.74 -14.42
N ALA A 13 -49.54 -22.72 -15.67
CA ALA A 13 -48.49 -21.79 -16.11
C ALA A 13 -49.15 -20.46 -16.51
N ALA A 14 -49.38 -19.60 -15.53
CA ALA A 14 -49.85 -18.23 -15.75
C ALA A 14 -48.66 -17.33 -16.16
N GLY A 15 -48.70 -16.86 -17.40
CA GLY A 15 -48.21 -15.57 -17.88
C GLY A 15 -46.82 -15.11 -17.42
N TYR A 16 -45.80 -15.33 -18.26
CA TYR A 16 -44.59 -14.52 -18.20
C TYR A 16 -44.88 -13.12 -18.72
N THR A 17 -45.10 -12.17 -17.81
CA THR A 17 -45.02 -10.74 -18.10
C THR A 17 -43.55 -10.33 -18.28
N THR A 18 -43.21 -9.73 -19.41
CA THR A 18 -41.94 -9.06 -19.65
C THR A 18 -41.80 -7.85 -18.72
N LYS A 19 -41.05 -8.00 -17.63
CA LYS A 19 -40.56 -6.84 -16.87
C LYS A 19 -39.32 -6.29 -17.55
N ARG A 20 -39.45 -5.09 -18.14
CA ARG A 20 -38.35 -4.22 -18.54
C ARG A 20 -37.37 -4.07 -17.38
N THR A 21 -36.14 -4.52 -17.58
CA THR A 21 -35.01 -4.16 -16.72
C THR A 21 -34.83 -2.64 -16.81
N GLN A 22 -34.86 -1.96 -15.67
CA GLN A 22 -34.44 -0.56 -15.56
C GLN A 22 -33.02 -0.43 -16.14
N GLN A 23 -32.84 0.58 -16.98
CA GLN A 23 -31.54 0.94 -17.53
C GLN A 23 -30.57 1.19 -16.38
N ILE A 24 -29.60 0.28 -16.23
CA ILE A 24 -28.41 0.51 -15.44
C ILE A 24 -27.73 1.73 -16.06
N ALA A 25 -27.44 2.73 -15.23
CA ALA A 25 -26.74 3.95 -15.61
C ALA A 25 -25.53 3.62 -16.49
N ALA A 26 -25.42 4.34 -17.61
CA ALA A 26 -24.43 4.14 -18.65
C ALA A 26 -23.00 4.06 -18.06
N GLY A 27 -22.43 2.86 -18.03
CA GLY A 27 -20.99 2.70 -17.86
C GLY A 27 -20.29 3.33 -19.06
N LYS A 28 -19.22 4.09 -18.79
CA LYS A 28 -18.37 4.70 -19.83
C LYS A 28 -17.92 3.63 -20.82
N SER A 29 -17.95 3.95 -22.11
CA SER A 29 -17.57 3.00 -23.16
C SER A 29 -16.12 2.55 -22.99
N PHE A 30 -15.78 1.34 -23.43
CA PHE A 30 -14.39 0.87 -23.43
C PHE A 30 -13.45 1.87 -24.14
N ALA A 31 -13.92 2.51 -25.22
CA ALA A 31 -13.18 3.56 -25.92
C ALA A 31 -12.89 4.79 -25.02
N GLU A 32 -13.85 5.23 -24.19
CA GLU A 32 -13.63 6.31 -23.21
C GLU A 32 -12.70 5.91 -22.06
N GLN A 33 -12.67 4.63 -21.68
CA GLN A 33 -11.70 4.13 -20.71
C GLN A 33 -10.30 4.12 -21.30
N VAL A 34 -10.12 3.60 -22.53
CA VAL A 34 -8.81 3.53 -23.19
C VAL A 34 -8.26 4.91 -23.55
N ASN A 35 -9.13 5.86 -23.90
CA ASN A 35 -8.73 7.25 -24.17
C ASN A 35 -8.29 8.03 -22.91
N ASN A 36 -8.71 7.61 -21.70
CA ASN A 36 -8.15 8.17 -20.47
C ASN A 36 -6.75 7.62 -20.17
N VAL A 37 -6.41 6.42 -20.66
CA VAL A 37 -5.08 5.81 -20.47
C VAL A 37 -4.05 6.45 -21.41
N SER A 38 -4.45 6.89 -22.60
CA SER A 38 -3.54 7.56 -23.55
C SER A 38 -3.14 8.98 -23.15
N GLY A 39 -3.82 9.59 -22.16
CA GLY A 39 -3.40 10.84 -21.52
C GLY A 39 -2.60 10.65 -20.23
N ALA A 40 -2.50 9.42 -19.71
CA ALA A 40 -1.67 9.11 -18.58
C ALA A 40 -0.20 9.19 -19.02
N LYS A 41 0.59 10.04 -18.36
CA LYS A 41 2.04 10.04 -18.56
C LYS A 41 2.55 8.61 -18.32
N PRO A 42 3.44 8.06 -19.17
CA PRO A 42 4.05 6.77 -18.89
C PRO A 42 4.65 6.82 -17.49
N HIS A 43 4.26 5.90 -16.61
CA HIS A 43 4.88 5.77 -15.29
C HIS A 43 6.32 5.29 -15.50
N THR A 44 7.26 6.23 -15.59
CA THR A 44 8.68 5.95 -15.65
C THR A 44 9.09 5.34 -14.31
N SER A 45 9.20 4.02 -14.27
CA SER A 45 9.72 3.31 -13.10
C SER A 45 11.24 3.46 -13.08
N ILE A 46 11.77 4.34 -12.24
CA ILE A 46 13.21 4.44 -12.02
C ILE A 46 13.62 3.36 -11.03
N VAL A 47 14.65 2.59 -11.38
CA VAL A 47 15.24 1.59 -10.50
C VAL A 47 16.65 2.02 -10.13
N TYR A 48 16.87 2.28 -8.84
CA TYR A 48 18.20 2.54 -8.31
C TYR A 48 18.84 1.19 -7.92
N MET A 49 20.01 0.89 -8.47
CA MET A 49 20.78 -0.29 -8.06
C MET A 49 21.45 -0.02 -6.71
N LYS A 50 21.22 -0.91 -5.73
CA LYS A 50 21.80 -0.76 -4.40
C LYS A 50 23.32 -0.88 -4.46
N THR A 51 24.02 0.08 -3.88
CA THR A 51 25.47 0.06 -3.65
C THR A 51 25.78 -0.15 -2.15
N ASP A 52 27.06 -0.34 -1.82
CA ASP A 52 27.50 -0.63 -0.45
C ASP A 52 27.28 0.55 0.51
N ASP A 53 27.31 1.78 0.00
CA ASP A 53 27.07 3.01 0.75
C ASP A 53 25.57 3.35 0.92
N MET A 54 24.67 2.55 0.32
CA MET A 54 23.21 2.71 0.45
C MET A 54 22.65 1.85 1.58
N LEU A 55 21.85 2.49 2.44
CA LEU A 55 21.00 1.81 3.42
C LEU A 55 19.77 1.18 2.76
N TYR A 56 19.21 1.86 1.76
CA TYR A 56 18.02 1.43 1.05
C TYR A 56 18.10 1.82 -0.42
N SER A 57 17.45 1.02 -1.27
CA SER A 57 17.16 1.34 -2.65
C SER A 57 15.90 0.60 -3.08
N GLY A 58 14.89 1.31 -3.57
CA GLY A 58 13.63 0.71 -4.00
C GLY A 58 12.51 1.72 -4.20
N GLY A 59 11.32 1.22 -4.49
CA GLY A 59 10.10 2.01 -4.65
C GLY A 59 8.88 1.27 -4.13
N ASN A 60 7.75 1.96 -4.02
CA ASN A 60 6.51 1.40 -3.45
C ASN A 60 5.44 1.05 -4.51
N GLY A 61 5.73 1.28 -5.79
CA GLY A 61 4.84 0.94 -6.90
C GLY A 61 3.93 2.07 -7.40
N THR A 62 3.91 3.23 -6.73
CA THR A 62 3.14 4.41 -7.19
C THR A 62 3.85 5.22 -8.28
N GLY A 63 5.16 4.96 -8.47
CA GLY A 63 6.08 5.82 -9.21
C GLY A 63 7.15 6.40 -8.29
N LEU A 64 6.87 6.51 -6.98
CA LEU A 64 7.86 6.88 -5.98
C LEU A 64 8.97 5.80 -5.91
N SER A 65 10.19 6.23 -6.19
CA SER A 65 11.39 5.39 -6.15
C SER A 65 12.57 6.21 -5.65
N PHE A 66 13.34 5.66 -4.71
CA PHE A 66 14.40 6.40 -4.04
C PHE A 66 15.45 5.46 -3.44
N TYR A 67 16.59 6.05 -3.10
CA TYR A 67 17.63 5.42 -2.29
C TYR A 67 17.91 6.28 -1.06
N ILE A 68 18.48 5.65 -0.02
CA ILE A 68 18.86 6.32 1.22
C ILE A 68 20.32 6.03 1.51
N LYS A 69 21.09 7.07 1.85
CA LYS A 69 22.48 7.00 2.29
C LYS A 69 22.67 7.81 3.56
N TYR A 70 23.71 7.52 4.33
CA TYR A 70 24.13 8.45 5.39
C TYR A 70 24.52 9.79 4.78
N ALA A 71 24.14 10.88 5.46
CA ALA A 71 24.59 12.22 5.11
C ALA A 71 26.06 12.40 5.49
N GLU A 72 26.77 13.27 4.77
CA GLU A 72 28.06 13.76 5.23
C GLU A 72 27.87 14.46 6.59
N GLY A 73 28.66 14.07 7.59
CA GLY A 73 28.53 14.59 8.96
C GLY A 73 27.46 13.91 9.81
N SER A 74 26.84 12.81 9.35
CA SER A 74 26.03 11.95 10.23
C SER A 74 26.86 11.47 11.42
N THR A 75 26.27 11.51 12.62
CA THR A 75 26.92 11.06 13.87
C THR A 75 26.09 9.97 14.54
N GLU A 76 26.66 9.33 15.57
CA GLU A 76 25.89 8.38 16.39
C GLU A 76 24.79 9.08 17.20
N ASP A 77 25.06 10.29 17.69
CA ASP A 77 24.11 11.09 18.50
C ASP A 77 23.00 11.74 17.66
N ASP A 78 23.29 12.08 16.40
CA ASP A 78 22.32 12.58 15.42
C ASP A 78 22.49 11.84 14.08
N PRO A 79 21.99 10.60 13.98
CA PRO A 79 22.05 9.83 12.75
C PRO A 79 21.22 10.55 11.69
N THR A 80 21.88 10.98 10.63
CA THR A 80 21.30 11.78 9.57
C THR A 80 21.49 11.09 8.23
N VAL A 81 20.42 11.00 7.46
CA VAL A 81 20.43 10.35 6.14
C VAL A 81 19.90 11.29 5.08
N ILE A 82 20.33 11.05 3.83
CA ILE A 82 19.80 11.70 2.64
C ILE A 82 18.99 10.67 1.85
N ALA A 83 17.73 10.99 1.58
CA ALA A 83 16.89 10.29 0.64
C ALA A 83 16.87 11.04 -0.69
N LYS A 84 17.13 10.35 -1.80
CA LYS A 84 17.15 10.92 -3.15
C LYS A 84 16.39 10.01 -4.10
N GLY A 85 15.58 10.59 -4.97
CA GLY A 85 14.73 9.79 -5.85
C GLY A 85 13.86 10.61 -6.78
N VAL A 86 12.81 9.96 -7.28
CA VAL A 86 11.70 10.59 -7.97
C VAL A 86 10.39 10.32 -7.24
N ASP A 87 9.49 11.31 -7.25
CA ASP A 87 8.14 11.21 -6.70
C ASP A 87 7.21 10.40 -7.62
N GLU A 88 5.97 10.19 -7.19
CA GLU A 88 4.91 9.51 -7.97
C GLU A 88 4.58 10.18 -9.32
N ASN A 89 5.00 11.43 -9.52
CA ASN A 89 4.81 12.21 -10.75
C ASN A 89 6.07 12.23 -11.64
N GLY A 90 7.18 11.62 -11.20
CA GLY A 90 8.46 11.60 -11.89
C GLY A 90 9.34 12.84 -11.66
N ASN A 91 9.01 13.69 -10.69
CA ASN A 91 9.85 14.82 -10.32
C ASN A 91 10.96 14.37 -9.35
N GLU A 92 12.17 14.86 -9.55
CA GLU A 92 13.28 14.58 -8.65
C GLU A 92 13.07 15.22 -7.27
N PHE A 93 13.49 14.52 -6.21
CA PHE A 93 13.51 15.05 -4.86
C PHE A 93 14.77 14.66 -4.10
N GLU A 94 15.10 15.49 -3.11
CA GLU A 94 16.14 15.25 -2.12
C GLU A 94 15.62 15.67 -0.74
N GLN A 95 15.72 14.79 0.25
CA GLN A 95 15.31 15.05 1.62
C GLN A 95 16.43 14.67 2.60
N THR A 96 16.80 15.59 3.47
CA THR A 96 17.62 15.30 4.65
C THR A 96 16.72 14.89 5.81
N ILE A 97 17.04 13.76 6.45
CA ILE A 97 16.22 13.15 7.51
C ILE A 97 17.10 12.89 8.72
N HIS A 98 16.75 13.53 9.84
CA HIS A 98 17.32 13.21 11.15
C HIS A 98 16.53 12.06 11.75
N ILE A 99 17.16 10.89 11.89
CA ILE A 99 16.49 9.67 12.34
C ILE A 99 15.82 9.89 13.70
N ASN A 100 16.53 10.50 14.66
CA ASN A 100 16.05 10.76 16.01
C ASN A 100 14.84 11.72 16.09
N LYS A 101 14.52 12.41 14.99
CA LYS A 101 13.36 13.33 14.91
C LYS A 101 12.13 12.70 14.24
N ILE A 102 12.25 11.46 13.74
CA ILE A 102 11.14 10.77 13.10
C ILE A 102 10.07 10.45 14.14
N ASN A 103 8.82 10.81 13.84
CA ASN A 103 7.66 10.46 14.64
C ASN A 103 6.77 9.48 13.86
N PRO A 104 6.85 8.16 14.11
CA PRO A 104 5.98 7.15 13.50
C PRO A 104 4.47 7.42 13.60
N ARG A 105 4.01 8.29 14.53
CA ARG A 105 2.59 8.70 14.60
C ARG A 105 2.19 9.78 13.58
N ASN A 106 3.16 10.39 12.92
CA ASN A 106 2.96 11.35 11.85
C ASN A 106 4.24 11.39 11.00
N ALA A 107 4.41 10.39 10.13
CA ALA A 107 5.59 10.25 9.28
C ALA A 107 5.21 10.10 7.81
N SER A 108 6.14 10.42 6.91
CA SER A 108 6.05 10.02 5.51
C SER A 108 6.57 8.58 5.31
N LEU A 109 6.30 8.00 4.14
CA LEU A 109 6.88 6.73 3.76
C LEU A 109 8.42 6.78 3.76
N VAL A 110 9.01 7.83 3.19
CA VAL A 110 10.46 7.98 3.09
C VAL A 110 11.11 8.04 4.48
N GLU A 111 10.50 8.76 5.43
CA GLU A 111 10.95 8.80 6.82
C GLU A 111 10.87 7.42 7.47
N MET A 112 9.76 6.69 7.32
CA MET A 112 9.64 5.35 7.91
C MET A 112 10.55 4.32 7.26
N THR A 113 10.81 4.41 5.96
CA THR A 113 11.80 3.56 5.28
C THR A 113 13.21 3.88 5.74
N ALA A 114 13.54 5.14 5.99
CA ALA A 114 14.81 5.53 6.61
C ALA A 114 14.95 4.95 8.01
N LEU A 115 13.92 5.05 8.84
CA LEU A 115 13.91 4.47 10.18
C LEU A 115 14.05 2.94 10.15
N GLU A 116 13.26 2.25 9.32
CA GLU A 116 13.36 0.80 9.12
C GLU A 116 14.78 0.37 8.74
N SER A 117 15.38 1.07 7.80
CA SER A 117 16.70 0.72 7.25
C SER A 117 17.82 1.00 8.26
N TYR A 118 17.71 2.09 9.03
CA TYR A 118 18.63 2.41 10.11
C TYR A 118 18.56 1.40 11.26
N MET A 119 17.34 1.03 11.68
CA MET A 119 17.13 0.09 12.79
C MET A 119 17.41 -1.37 12.39
N GLY A 120 17.48 -1.68 11.10
CA GLY A 120 17.64 -3.05 10.61
C GLY A 120 16.49 -3.96 11.02
N VAL A 121 15.25 -3.44 11.01
CA VAL A 121 14.06 -4.22 11.41
C VAL A 121 13.93 -5.45 10.52
N ASP A 122 13.77 -6.64 11.13
CA ASP A 122 13.59 -7.88 10.39
C ASP A 122 12.33 -7.80 9.53
N LYS A 123 12.50 -8.13 8.24
CA LYS A 123 11.46 -8.08 7.21
C LYS A 123 10.77 -9.41 7.00
N ASN A 124 11.15 -10.45 7.77
CA ASN A 124 10.60 -11.81 7.70
C ASN A 124 10.57 -12.36 6.25
N GLY A 125 11.66 -12.13 5.52
CA GLY A 125 11.82 -12.51 4.10
C GLY A 125 11.10 -11.62 3.09
N GLY A 126 10.45 -10.53 3.52
CA GLY A 126 9.79 -9.54 2.69
C GLY A 126 10.68 -8.35 2.27
N LEU A 127 10.11 -7.44 1.48
CA LEU A 127 10.78 -6.21 1.01
C LEU A 127 10.82 -5.11 2.08
N THR A 128 9.82 -5.09 2.96
CA THR A 128 9.66 -4.15 4.06
C THR A 128 8.87 -4.79 5.20
N SER A 129 9.02 -4.22 6.40
CA SER A 129 8.22 -4.49 7.60
C SER A 129 7.05 -3.54 7.79
N LEU A 130 6.94 -2.51 6.94
CA LEU A 130 5.83 -1.58 6.96
C LEU A 130 4.52 -2.23 6.47
N PRO A 131 3.33 -1.77 6.94
CA PRO A 131 2.05 -2.34 6.54
C PRO A 131 1.78 -2.20 5.03
N PRO A 132 1.07 -3.14 4.39
CA PRO A 132 0.87 -3.13 2.93
C PRO A 132 0.26 -1.85 2.36
N GLU A 133 -0.59 -1.16 3.12
CA GLU A 133 -1.22 0.10 2.70
C GLU A 133 -0.21 1.22 2.41
N THR A 134 1.05 1.11 2.85
CA THR A 134 2.11 2.06 2.46
C THR A 134 2.47 2.00 0.99
N GLY A 135 2.10 0.92 0.29
CA GLY A 135 2.25 0.78 -1.16
C GLY A 135 1.42 1.77 -1.97
N MET A 136 0.52 2.52 -1.32
CA MET A 136 -0.32 3.54 -1.98
C MET A 136 0.07 4.98 -1.61
N MET A 137 1.09 5.17 -0.77
CA MET A 137 1.50 6.51 -0.33
C MET A 137 2.33 7.24 -1.39
N GLY A 138 2.05 8.52 -1.61
CA GLY A 138 2.91 9.46 -2.32
C GLY A 138 4.06 9.99 -1.45
N LEU A 139 4.99 10.73 -2.07
CA LEU A 139 6.15 11.31 -1.38
C LEU A 139 5.76 12.17 -0.17
N HIS A 140 4.68 12.94 -0.31
CA HIS A 140 4.25 13.93 0.68
C HIS A 140 3.13 13.44 1.61
N ASP A 141 2.62 12.22 1.40
CA ASP A 141 1.61 11.65 2.29
C ASP A 141 2.21 11.40 3.66
N ARG A 142 1.47 11.78 4.70
CA ARG A 142 1.83 11.51 6.09
C ARG A 142 0.69 10.81 6.79
N THR A 143 1.04 9.87 7.66
CA THR A 143 0.07 9.04 8.37
C THR A 143 0.60 8.64 9.74
N ASN A 144 -0.31 8.10 10.57
CA ASN A 144 0.04 7.42 11.80
C ASN A 144 0.31 5.94 11.50
N PHE A 145 1.60 5.59 11.37
CA PHE A 145 2.00 4.21 11.10
C PHE A 145 1.63 3.27 12.25
N MET A 146 1.56 3.77 13.49
CA MET A 146 1.15 2.94 14.62
C MET A 146 -0.31 2.49 14.50
N ASP A 147 -1.18 3.36 14.00
CA ASP A 147 -2.58 3.00 13.73
C ASP A 147 -2.67 2.06 12.54
N MET A 148 -1.85 2.26 11.50
CA MET A 148 -1.76 1.33 10.37
C MET A 148 -1.32 -0.07 10.79
N PHE A 149 -0.30 -0.19 11.65
CA PHE A 149 0.10 -1.46 12.22
C PHE A 149 -1.03 -2.10 13.03
N GLN A 150 -1.70 -1.34 13.91
CA GLN A 150 -2.82 -1.85 14.70
C GLN A 150 -3.95 -2.38 13.82
N LYS A 151 -4.30 -1.65 12.76
CA LYS A 151 -5.27 -2.09 11.76
C LYS A 151 -4.83 -3.38 11.09
N GLN A 152 -3.62 -3.42 10.54
CA GLN A 152 -3.08 -4.60 9.87
C GLN A 152 -3.04 -5.82 10.79
N ILE A 153 -2.61 -5.67 12.04
CA ILE A 153 -2.61 -6.74 13.05
C ILE A 153 -4.04 -7.24 13.30
N SER A 154 -5.01 -6.34 13.38
CA SER A 154 -6.43 -6.68 13.59
C SER A 154 -7.00 -7.45 12.41
N ASP A 155 -6.71 -7.01 11.18
CA ASP A 155 -7.11 -7.69 9.94
C ASP A 155 -6.50 -9.09 9.85
N MET A 156 -5.20 -9.23 10.17
CA MET A 156 -4.54 -10.54 10.17
C MET A 156 -5.13 -11.48 11.22
N LYS A 157 -5.53 -10.98 12.40
CA LYS A 157 -6.22 -11.78 13.41
C LYS A 157 -7.60 -12.24 12.95
N LEU A 158 -8.37 -11.35 12.32
CA LEU A 158 -9.69 -11.67 11.78
C LEU A 158 -9.59 -12.77 10.72
N LEU A 159 -8.59 -12.69 9.85
CA LEU A 159 -8.29 -13.70 8.82
C LEU A 159 -7.62 -14.97 9.36
N SER A 160 -7.49 -15.11 10.68
CA SER A 160 -6.79 -16.23 11.35
C SER A 160 -5.32 -16.41 10.92
N GLN A 161 -4.68 -15.37 10.39
CA GLN A 161 -3.28 -15.35 9.97
C GLN A 161 -2.35 -15.06 11.14
N LYS A 162 -2.27 -15.99 12.10
CA LYS A 162 -1.55 -15.80 13.38
C LYS A 162 -0.07 -15.43 13.21
N LYS A 163 0.63 -16.04 12.25
CA LYS A 163 2.05 -15.75 11.98
C LYS A 163 2.25 -14.32 11.47
N ALA A 164 1.40 -13.87 10.55
CA ALA A 164 1.45 -12.51 10.02
C ALA A 164 1.10 -11.48 11.10
N ALA A 165 0.09 -11.74 11.92
CA ALA A 165 -0.26 -10.89 13.04
C ALA A 165 0.91 -10.73 14.04
N ALA A 166 1.57 -11.85 14.39
CA ALA A 166 2.72 -11.83 15.29
C ALA A 166 3.91 -11.06 14.70
N TYR A 167 4.14 -11.20 13.40
CA TYR A 167 5.16 -10.43 12.68
C TYR A 167 4.91 -8.92 12.75
N TYR A 168 3.71 -8.46 12.37
CA TYR A 168 3.40 -7.03 12.44
C TYR A 168 3.37 -6.48 13.88
N GLN A 169 3.04 -7.32 14.88
CA GLN A 169 3.19 -6.95 16.28
C GLN A 169 4.66 -6.73 16.66
N TYR A 170 5.56 -7.60 16.23
CA TYR A 170 7.00 -7.43 16.43
C TYR A 170 7.52 -6.16 15.76
N SER A 171 7.18 -5.92 14.48
CA SER A 171 7.61 -4.72 13.76
C SER A 171 7.08 -3.45 14.42
N MET A 172 5.80 -3.43 14.79
CA MET A 172 5.20 -2.31 15.53
C MET A 172 5.93 -2.04 16.86
N GLN A 173 6.31 -3.09 17.58
CA GLN A 173 7.03 -2.95 18.85
C GLN A 173 8.40 -2.28 18.66
N ALA A 174 9.13 -2.62 17.59
CA ALA A 174 10.42 -1.98 17.31
C ALA A 174 10.27 -0.45 17.16
N TYR A 175 9.27 0.02 16.41
CA TYR A 175 9.00 1.45 16.25
C TYR A 175 8.45 2.10 17.52
N TRP A 176 7.65 1.37 18.29
CA TRP A 176 7.19 1.82 19.60
C TRP A 176 8.36 2.05 20.55
N ASP A 177 9.31 1.13 20.62
CA ASP A 177 10.48 1.23 21.48
C ASP A 177 11.37 2.40 21.05
N PHE A 178 11.56 2.59 19.74
CA PHE A 178 12.28 3.75 19.19
C PHE A 178 11.68 5.08 19.68
N MET A 179 10.37 5.26 19.56
CA MET A 179 9.69 6.49 19.99
C MET A 179 9.80 6.79 21.50
N ASN A 180 10.01 5.75 22.31
CA ASN A 180 9.99 5.86 23.76
C ASN A 180 11.38 5.78 24.41
N LYS A 181 12.43 5.50 23.63
CA LYS A 181 13.82 5.67 24.05
C LYS A 181 14.08 7.17 24.19
N LYS A 182 14.03 7.66 25.43
CA LYS A 182 14.50 8.99 25.84
C LYS A 182 15.81 8.86 26.59
#